data_AF-I8QK03-F1
#
_entry.id   AF-I8QK03-F1
#
_cell.length_a   1.000
_cell.length_b   1.000
_cell.length_c   1.000
_cell.angle_alpha   90.00
_cell.angle_beta   90.00
_cell.angle_gamma   90.00
#
_symmetry.space_group_name_H-M   'P 1'
#
loop_
_entity.id
_entity.type
_entity.pdbx_description
1 polymer ?
#
loop_
_entity_poly.entity_id
_entity_poly.type
_entity_poly.pdbx_seq_one_letter_code
_entity_poly.pdbx_strand_id
1 'polypeptide(L)'
;MIAGDLAEPALGLSEAAFDALARNIDVVYHAGATVNWLLPYASVRPANVGGTREILRLAARHRTVPVHYVSSTGVFPQVPTSAPLAVADPIGPAEALLNGYVQSKYVAEHVVALARERGMPVSVYRVDLIAGDAIRGAGQTRDFLWLSLKGLLQAGAVPAHLPGTFHLLPVDYVGAAIVALSGEPANAGRTFHLYNDSGMPFGEFVRLLREHGYELPALDRAVWSGRVRADRDNALIPLLDAFELMCSGAGQFYPPIDTSETRTALAGTGIACPPMTDDLIRSYIRFFVRTGYFPPPR
;
A
#
# COMPACT_ATOMS: atom_id res chain seq x y z
N MET A 1 11.00 9.76 20.25
CA MET A 1 10.10 10.24 19.18
C MET A 1 10.11 11.75 19.18
N ILE A 2 10.09 12.38 18.01
CA ILE A 2 10.00 13.84 17.85
C ILE A 2 8.57 14.15 17.41
N ALA A 3 7.90 15.07 18.09
CA ALA A 3 6.58 15.53 17.65
C ALA A 3 6.75 16.44 16.43
N GLY A 4 6.05 16.13 15.34
CA GLY A 4 6.11 16.85 14.08
C GLY A 4 4.98 16.40 13.15
N ASP A 5 4.81 17.13 12.05
CA ASP A 5 3.80 16.88 11.03
C ASP A 5 4.41 17.00 9.63
N LEU A 6 4.29 15.95 8.82
CA LEU A 6 4.75 15.94 7.43
C LEU A 6 4.01 16.96 6.55
N ALA A 7 2.80 17.37 6.93
CA ALA A 7 2.04 18.37 6.18
C ALA A 7 2.57 19.80 6.38
N GLU A 8 3.38 20.03 7.41
CA GLU A 8 3.85 21.36 7.79
C GLU A 8 5.28 21.64 7.30
N PRO A 9 5.63 22.92 7.03
CA PRO A 9 7.01 23.32 6.76
C PRO A 9 7.94 22.84 7.88
N ALA A 10 9.18 22.46 7.51
CA ALA A 10 10.14 21.92 8.46
C ALA A 10 9.60 20.75 9.31
N LEU A 11 8.67 19.96 8.76
CA LEU A 11 8.06 18.83 9.45
C LEU A 11 7.31 19.25 10.73
N GLY A 12 6.84 20.50 10.79
CA GLY A 12 6.19 21.08 11.98
C GLY A 12 7.16 21.43 13.11
N LEU A 13 8.47 21.39 12.87
CA LEU A 13 9.50 21.72 13.85
C LEU A 13 9.86 23.21 13.81
N SER A 14 10.39 23.73 14.93
CA SER A 14 11.10 25.01 14.90
C SER A 14 12.38 24.89 14.06
N GLU A 15 12.84 25.99 13.46
CA GLU A 15 14.07 25.97 12.64
C GLU A 15 15.28 25.46 13.44
N ALA A 16 15.38 25.81 14.73
CA ALA A 16 16.44 25.31 15.59
C ALA A 16 16.38 23.78 15.80
N ALA A 17 15.17 23.23 15.97
CA ALA A 17 14.98 21.79 16.11
C ALA A 17 15.23 21.04 14.78
N PHE A 18 14.79 21.62 13.67
CA PHE A 18 15.05 21.08 12.33
C PHE A 18 16.55 21.08 12.00
N ASP A 19 17.27 22.17 12.29
CA ASP A 19 18.72 22.26 12.09
C ASP A 19 19.48 21.26 12.98
N ALA A 20 19.09 21.15 14.25
CA ALA A 20 19.66 20.18 15.17
C ALA A 20 19.44 18.74 14.68
N LEU A 21 18.23 18.43 14.18
CA LEU A 21 17.94 17.11 13.62
C LEU A 21 18.83 16.83 12.39
N ALA A 22 18.92 17.79 11.46
CA ALA A 22 19.71 17.65 10.25
C ALA A 22 21.21 17.37 10.51
N ARG A 23 21.78 17.88 11.61
CA ARG A 23 23.18 17.61 11.97
C ARG A 23 23.38 16.18 12.49
N ASN A 24 22.36 15.61 13.13
CA ASN A 24 22.47 14.36 13.88
C ASN A 24 21.98 13.12 13.12
N ILE A 25 21.24 13.27 12.03
CA ILE A 25 20.83 12.12 11.21
C ILE A 25 21.97 11.61 10.32
N ASP A 26 22.00 10.30 10.10
CA ASP A 26 22.94 9.62 9.20
C ASP A 26 22.24 8.95 8.01
N VAL A 27 20.92 8.72 8.12
CA VAL A 27 20.06 8.08 7.11
C VAL A 27 18.60 8.43 7.38
N VAL A 28 17.78 8.50 6.34
CA VAL A 28 16.33 8.70 6.46
C VAL A 28 15.56 7.54 5.82
N TYR A 29 14.61 6.96 6.54
CA TYR A 29 13.60 6.06 5.97
C TYR A 29 12.26 6.80 5.94
N HIS A 30 11.87 7.26 4.77
CA HIS A 30 10.64 8.03 4.57
C HIS A 30 9.49 7.11 4.14
N ALA A 31 8.83 6.55 5.15
CA ALA A 31 7.62 5.71 4.98
C ALA A 31 6.31 6.45 5.34
N GLY A 32 6.40 7.69 5.83
CA GLY A 32 5.23 8.46 6.25
C GLY A 32 4.47 9.05 5.07
N ALA A 33 3.15 8.86 5.07
CA ALA A 33 2.24 9.43 4.08
C ALA A 33 0.81 9.46 4.63
N THR A 34 -0.01 10.37 4.12
CA THR A 34 -1.47 10.26 4.19
C THR A 34 -1.95 9.30 3.11
N VAL A 35 -2.26 8.06 3.51
CA VAL A 35 -2.83 7.04 2.64
C VAL A 35 -4.35 7.09 2.76
N ASN A 36 -5.02 7.56 1.73
CA ASN A 36 -6.48 7.66 1.70
C ASN A 36 -7.01 7.53 0.27
N TRP A 37 -7.95 6.63 0.08
CA TRP A 37 -8.55 6.32 -1.22
C TRP A 37 -9.54 7.38 -1.73
N LEU A 38 -10.09 8.19 -0.82
CA LEU A 38 -11.22 9.08 -1.09
C LEU A 38 -10.83 10.54 -1.14
N LEU A 39 -9.73 10.90 -0.47
CA LEU A 39 -9.27 12.27 -0.44
C LEU A 39 -8.71 12.68 -1.81
N PRO A 40 -9.06 13.88 -2.31
CA PRO A 40 -8.48 14.39 -3.54
C PRO A 40 -7.00 14.69 -3.35
N TYR A 41 -6.26 14.77 -4.46
CA TYR A 41 -4.82 15.07 -4.46
C TYR A 41 -4.48 16.30 -3.59
N ALA A 42 -5.26 17.38 -3.69
CA ALA A 42 -5.04 18.61 -2.94
C ALA A 42 -5.00 18.40 -1.41
N SER A 43 -5.79 17.44 -0.88
CA SER A 43 -5.86 17.15 0.56
C SER A 43 -4.67 16.34 1.06
N VAL A 44 -4.13 15.44 0.24
CA VAL A 44 -3.00 14.57 0.61
C VAL A 44 -1.63 15.15 0.20
N ARG A 45 -1.62 16.10 -0.73
CA ARG A 45 -0.42 16.76 -1.24
C ARG A 45 0.48 17.37 -0.14
N PRO A 46 -0.03 18.06 0.88
CA PRO A 46 0.83 18.65 1.92
C PRO A 46 1.75 17.62 2.56
N ALA A 47 1.20 16.50 3.04
CA ALA A 47 1.99 15.44 3.66
C ALA A 47 2.82 14.64 2.65
N ASN A 48 2.22 14.25 1.52
CA ASN A 48 2.85 13.28 0.63
C ASN A 48 3.90 13.91 -0.29
N VAL A 49 3.65 15.12 -0.79
CA VAL A 49 4.59 15.84 -1.67
C VAL A 49 5.38 16.86 -0.88
N GLY A 50 4.71 17.69 -0.07
CA GLY A 50 5.35 18.69 0.77
C GLY A 50 6.29 18.05 1.80
N GLY A 51 5.79 17.08 2.55
CA GLY A 51 6.59 16.31 3.51
C GLY A 51 7.79 15.61 2.87
N THR A 52 7.61 15.02 1.68
CA THR A 52 8.75 14.46 0.93
C THR A 52 9.79 15.52 0.60
N ARG A 53 9.39 16.71 0.13
CA ARG A 53 10.32 17.82 -0.10
C ARG A 53 11.04 18.25 1.18
N GLU A 54 10.34 18.36 2.31
CA GLU A 54 10.95 18.73 3.59
C GLU A 54 11.92 17.65 4.11
N ILE A 55 11.64 16.37 3.86
CA ILE A 55 12.57 15.26 4.15
C ILE A 55 13.83 15.37 3.30
N LEU A 56 13.71 15.60 2.00
CA LEU A 56 14.87 15.78 1.12
C LEU A 56 15.67 17.04 1.54
N ARG A 57 14.98 18.11 1.98
CA ARG A 57 15.62 19.30 2.54
C ARG A 57 16.39 19.00 3.82
N LEU A 58 15.81 18.19 4.72
CA LEU A 58 16.47 17.75 5.95
C LEU A 58 17.74 16.96 5.63
N ALA A 59 17.60 15.97 4.73
CA ALA A 59 18.68 15.07 4.34
C ALA A 59 19.83 15.75 3.60
N ALA A 60 19.61 16.91 2.98
CA ALA A 60 20.62 17.67 2.26
C ALA A 60 21.14 18.90 3.02
N ARG A 61 20.65 19.19 4.23
CA ARG A 61 20.85 20.49 4.90
C ARG A 61 22.31 20.76 5.30
N HIS A 62 23.02 19.76 5.82
CA HIS A 62 24.42 19.89 6.27
C HIS A 62 25.34 18.89 5.59
N ARG A 63 25.09 17.61 5.87
CA ARG A 63 25.69 16.49 5.15
C ARG A 63 24.58 15.79 4.39
N THR A 64 24.82 15.51 3.12
CA THR A 64 23.91 14.69 2.31
C THR A 64 23.90 13.28 2.88
N VAL A 65 22.75 12.86 3.44
CA VAL A 65 22.54 11.50 3.93
C VAL A 65 21.64 10.71 2.99
N PRO A 66 21.76 9.37 2.94
CA PRO A 66 20.87 8.53 2.15
C PRO A 66 19.41 8.65 2.58
N VAL A 67 18.51 8.60 1.59
CA VAL A 67 17.06 8.60 1.79
C VAL A 67 16.46 7.33 1.18
N HIS A 68 15.76 6.55 1.99
CA HIS A 68 15.01 5.37 1.58
C HIS A 68 13.54 5.75 1.52
N TYR A 69 13.04 6.05 0.31
CA TYR A 69 11.68 6.52 0.08
C TYR A 69 10.75 5.34 -0.24
N VAL A 70 9.73 5.16 0.59
CA VAL A 70 8.69 4.15 0.35
C VAL A 70 7.63 4.75 -0.56
N SER A 71 7.56 4.28 -1.80
CA SER A 71 6.55 4.61 -2.79
C SER A 71 5.49 3.51 -2.90
N SER A 72 4.70 3.53 -3.97
CA SER A 72 3.57 2.63 -4.21
C SER A 72 3.64 2.09 -5.64
N THR A 73 3.27 0.83 -5.89
CA THR A 73 3.12 0.31 -7.28
C THR A 73 2.00 1.02 -8.04
N GLY A 74 0.99 1.55 -7.33
CA GLY A 74 -0.09 2.38 -7.90
C GLY A 74 0.34 3.67 -8.62
N VAL A 75 1.64 4.00 -8.70
CA VAL A 75 2.15 5.07 -9.60
C VAL A 75 2.11 4.67 -11.08
N PHE A 76 1.90 3.39 -11.38
CA PHE A 76 1.65 2.92 -12.74
C PHE A 76 0.17 3.08 -13.14
N PRO A 77 -0.12 3.36 -14.41
CA PRO A 77 -1.49 3.43 -14.91
C PRO A 77 -2.16 2.06 -14.87
N GLN A 78 -3.46 2.03 -14.55
CA GLN A 78 -4.26 0.80 -14.48
C GLN A 78 -4.79 0.39 -15.86
N VAL A 79 -3.88 0.22 -16.82
CA VAL A 79 -4.20 -0.20 -18.18
C VAL A 79 -3.71 -1.62 -18.42
N PRO A 80 -4.38 -2.42 -19.28
CA PRO A 80 -3.90 -3.75 -19.63
C PRO A 80 -2.48 -3.69 -20.21
N THR A 81 -1.58 -4.48 -19.65
CA THR A 81 -0.20 -4.62 -20.14
C THR A 81 0.01 -5.99 -20.76
N SER A 82 0.92 -6.07 -21.74
CA SER A 82 1.34 -7.34 -22.35
C SER A 82 2.37 -8.10 -21.50
N ALA A 83 3.02 -7.41 -20.56
CA ALA A 83 4.04 -7.95 -19.67
C ALA A 83 3.95 -7.27 -18.28
N PRO A 84 4.50 -7.90 -17.22
CA PRO A 84 4.64 -7.26 -15.92
C PRO A 84 5.48 -5.98 -15.99
N LEU A 85 5.06 -4.95 -15.25
CA LEU A 85 5.69 -3.62 -15.27
C LEU A 85 7.04 -3.64 -14.55
N ALA A 86 8.10 -3.33 -15.28
CA ALA A 86 9.47 -3.24 -14.82
C ALA A 86 9.79 -1.89 -14.19
N VAL A 87 10.90 -1.83 -13.45
CA VAL A 87 11.38 -0.60 -12.80
C VAL A 87 11.60 0.55 -13.80
N ALA A 88 12.05 0.21 -15.01
CA ALA A 88 12.34 1.15 -16.08
C ALA A 88 11.10 1.65 -16.83
N ASP A 89 9.93 1.03 -16.62
CA ASP A 89 8.70 1.44 -17.28
C ASP A 89 8.22 2.81 -16.78
N PRO A 90 7.59 3.62 -17.65
CA PRO A 90 7.12 4.94 -17.29
C PRO A 90 5.98 4.87 -16.26
N ILE A 91 6.06 5.74 -15.24
CA ILE A 91 4.98 5.97 -14.29
C ILE A 91 4.01 7.06 -14.80
N GLY A 92 2.77 7.06 -14.31
CA GLY A 92 1.74 8.00 -14.73
C GLY A 92 1.23 7.79 -16.17
N PRO A 93 0.71 8.84 -16.83
CA PRO A 93 0.57 10.23 -16.37
C PRO A 93 -0.46 10.36 -15.23
N ALA A 94 -0.46 11.48 -14.51
CA ALA A 94 -1.27 11.65 -13.30
C ALA A 94 -2.78 11.49 -13.51
N GLU A 95 -3.27 11.86 -14.69
CA GLU A 95 -4.67 11.78 -15.12
C GLU A 95 -5.15 10.33 -15.30
N ALA A 96 -4.22 9.40 -15.51
CA ALA A 96 -4.50 7.97 -15.65
C ALA A 96 -4.40 7.21 -14.31
N LEU A 97 -4.16 7.91 -13.20
CA LEU A 97 -4.01 7.31 -11.87
C LEU A 97 -5.33 7.37 -11.08
N LEU A 98 -5.60 6.30 -10.34
CA LEU A 98 -6.92 6.02 -9.77
C LEU A 98 -7.45 7.07 -8.78
N ASN A 99 -6.60 7.63 -7.93
CA ASN A 99 -7.03 8.52 -6.86
C ASN A 99 -5.95 9.53 -6.43
N GLY A 100 -6.34 10.47 -5.55
CA GLY A 100 -5.46 11.53 -5.07
C GLY A 100 -4.21 11.03 -4.35
N TYR A 101 -4.30 9.90 -3.65
CA TYR A 101 -3.14 9.28 -3.00
C TYR A 101 -2.10 8.83 -4.03
N VAL A 102 -2.47 8.01 -5.01
CA VAL A 102 -1.50 7.52 -6.01
C VAL A 102 -0.95 8.66 -6.88
N GLN A 103 -1.77 9.66 -7.21
CA GLN A 103 -1.30 10.91 -7.85
C GLN A 103 -0.23 11.62 -7.01
N SER A 104 -0.42 11.70 -5.70
CA SER A 104 0.58 12.32 -4.82
C SER A 104 1.88 11.53 -4.71
N LYS A 105 1.82 10.19 -4.75
CA LYS A 105 3.01 9.33 -4.77
C LYS A 105 3.77 9.47 -6.09
N TYR A 106 3.06 9.55 -7.22
CA TYR A 106 3.63 9.84 -8.53
C TYR A 106 4.38 11.19 -8.56
N VAL A 107 3.76 12.25 -8.05
CA VAL A 107 4.41 13.58 -7.95
C VAL A 107 5.62 13.53 -7.02
N ALA A 108 5.50 12.87 -5.86
CA ALA A 108 6.61 12.74 -4.92
C ALA A 108 7.80 11.94 -5.50
N GLU A 109 7.55 10.92 -6.34
CA GLU A 109 8.63 10.23 -7.08
C GLU A 109 9.37 11.17 -8.04
N HIS A 110 8.69 12.11 -8.70
CA HIS A 110 9.37 13.13 -9.52
C HIS A 110 10.23 14.07 -8.69
N VAL A 111 9.77 14.47 -7.50
CA VAL A 111 10.58 15.26 -6.57
C VAL A 111 11.83 14.49 -6.12
N VAL A 112 11.67 13.19 -5.83
CA VAL A 112 12.78 12.29 -5.50
C VAL A 112 13.76 12.12 -6.68
N ALA A 113 13.25 11.98 -7.90
CA ALA A 113 14.07 11.87 -9.10
C ALA A 113 14.94 13.12 -9.30
N LEU A 114 14.38 14.32 -9.14
CA LEU A 114 15.13 15.57 -9.18
C LEU A 114 16.24 15.63 -8.11
N ALA A 115 16.01 15.06 -6.92
CA ALA A 115 17.04 15.00 -5.88
C ALA A 115 18.16 14.00 -6.24
N ARG A 116 17.81 12.85 -6.85
CA ARG A 116 18.79 11.89 -7.39
C ARG A 116 19.66 12.50 -8.48
N GLU A 117 19.05 13.22 -9.42
CA GLU A 117 19.76 13.94 -10.50
C GLU A 117 20.77 14.96 -9.96
N ARG A 118 20.51 15.51 -8.77
CA ARG A 118 21.41 16.44 -8.06
C ARG A 118 22.45 15.74 -7.18
N GLY A 119 22.58 14.42 -7.28
CA GLY A 119 23.59 13.62 -6.58
C GLY A 119 23.18 13.12 -5.20
N MET A 120 21.91 13.24 -4.80
CA MET A 120 21.47 12.69 -3.52
C MET A 120 21.22 11.18 -3.61
N PRO A 121 21.76 10.36 -2.68
CA PRO A 121 21.57 8.92 -2.69
C PRO A 121 20.18 8.56 -2.16
N VAL A 122 19.17 8.62 -3.04
CA VAL A 122 17.80 8.23 -2.71
C VAL A 122 17.52 6.84 -3.26
N SER A 123 17.01 5.88 -2.48
CA SER A 123 16.48 4.60 -2.96
C SER A 123 14.95 4.62 -2.91
N VAL A 124 14.28 4.00 -3.89
CA VAL A 124 12.81 4.01 -4.00
C VAL A 124 12.29 2.58 -3.89
N TYR A 125 11.32 2.37 -3.01
CA TYR A 125 10.67 1.07 -2.81
C TYR A 125 9.21 1.21 -3.19
N ARG A 126 8.81 0.77 -4.39
CA ARG A 126 7.40 0.76 -4.79
C ARG A 126 6.74 -0.48 -4.19
N VAL A 127 5.94 -0.26 -3.16
CA VAL A 127 5.28 -1.33 -2.42
C VAL A 127 3.83 -1.45 -2.86
N ASP A 128 3.35 -2.68 -3.05
CA ASP A 128 1.93 -2.94 -3.28
C ASP A 128 1.14 -3.04 -1.96
N LEU A 129 -0.04 -3.66 -1.99
CA LEU A 129 -0.96 -3.87 -0.87
C LEU A 129 -0.30 -4.57 0.33
N ILE A 130 0.15 -3.78 1.31
CA ILE A 130 0.65 -4.28 2.59
C ILE A 130 -0.53 -4.83 3.43
N ALA A 131 -0.43 -6.10 3.80
CA ALA A 131 -1.36 -6.82 4.66
C ALA A 131 -0.81 -6.99 6.08
N GLY A 132 -1.40 -7.89 6.87
CA GLY A 132 -0.90 -8.21 8.20
C GLY A 132 0.44 -8.96 8.17
N ASP A 133 1.05 -9.17 9.34
CA ASP A 133 2.25 -9.99 9.44
C ASP A 133 1.96 -11.47 9.17
N ALA A 134 2.91 -12.20 8.58
CA ALA A 134 2.68 -13.57 8.14
C ALA A 134 2.45 -14.57 9.29
N ILE A 135 2.83 -14.23 10.52
CA ILE A 135 2.81 -15.13 11.68
C ILE A 135 1.54 -14.94 12.53
N ARG A 136 1.26 -13.71 12.95
CA ARG A 136 0.17 -13.37 13.89
C ARG A 136 -1.05 -12.78 13.19
N GLY A 137 -0.92 -12.45 11.91
CA GLY A 137 -1.96 -11.82 11.10
C GLY A 137 -2.27 -10.38 11.48
N ALA A 138 -1.42 -9.73 12.28
CA ALA A 138 -1.65 -8.39 12.78
C ALA A 138 -1.51 -7.36 11.66
N GLY A 139 -2.59 -6.64 11.39
CA GLY A 139 -2.67 -5.65 10.33
C GLY A 139 -3.57 -4.48 10.70
N GLN A 140 -3.50 -3.43 9.88
CA GLN A 140 -4.36 -2.26 10.00
C GLN A 140 -5.78 -2.54 9.46
N THR A 141 -6.77 -1.77 9.93
CA THR A 141 -8.20 -2.00 9.66
C THR A 141 -8.81 -1.10 8.59
N ARG A 142 -8.01 -0.20 8.00
CA ARG A 142 -8.44 0.88 7.12
C ARG A 142 -8.06 0.65 5.65
N ASP A 143 -7.65 -0.56 5.29
CA ASP A 143 -7.37 -0.95 3.91
C ASP A 143 -8.65 -1.24 3.11
N PHE A 144 -8.58 -1.04 1.79
CA PHE A 144 -9.66 -1.37 0.86
C PHE A 144 -10.16 -2.82 1.02
N LEU A 145 -9.25 -3.79 1.10
CA LEU A 145 -9.64 -5.21 1.22
C LEU A 145 -10.39 -5.47 2.54
N TRP A 146 -9.85 -5.00 3.67
CA TRP A 146 -10.42 -5.27 5.00
C TRP A 146 -11.73 -4.53 5.24
N LEU A 147 -11.87 -3.31 4.69
CA LEU A 147 -13.13 -2.57 4.68
C LEU A 147 -14.18 -3.28 3.81
N SER A 148 -13.77 -3.82 2.66
CA SER A 148 -14.65 -4.61 1.79
C SER A 148 -15.15 -5.87 2.49
N LEU A 149 -14.25 -6.70 3.02
CA LEU A 149 -14.64 -7.92 3.74
C LEU A 149 -15.53 -7.62 4.95
N LYS A 150 -15.22 -6.56 5.72
CA LYS A 150 -16.08 -6.14 6.83
C LYS A 150 -17.47 -5.72 6.35
N GLY A 151 -17.57 -4.96 5.27
CA GLY A 151 -18.85 -4.52 4.73
C GLY A 151 -19.72 -5.68 4.23
N LEU A 152 -19.10 -6.73 3.67
CA LEU A 152 -19.80 -7.98 3.31
C LEU A 152 -20.35 -8.70 4.54
N LEU A 153 -19.55 -8.77 5.61
CA LEU A 153 -19.96 -9.36 6.89
C LEU A 153 -21.12 -8.57 7.52
N GLN A 154 -21.07 -7.24 7.51
CA GLN A 154 -22.15 -6.37 8.00
C GLN A 154 -23.43 -6.52 7.18
N ALA A 155 -23.33 -6.65 5.85
CA ALA A 155 -24.47 -6.88 4.96
C ALA A 155 -25.06 -8.30 5.09
N GLY A 156 -24.33 -9.23 5.69
CA GLY A 156 -24.70 -10.65 5.81
C GLY A 156 -24.91 -11.31 4.44
N ALA A 157 -24.19 -10.85 3.42
CA ALA A 157 -24.31 -11.33 2.04
C ALA A 157 -23.12 -10.86 1.18
N VAL A 158 -22.92 -11.53 0.03
CA VAL A 158 -21.96 -11.14 -1.00
C VAL A 158 -22.64 -10.94 -2.35
N PRO A 159 -22.09 -10.13 -3.27
CA PRO A 159 -22.57 -10.13 -4.65
C PRO A 159 -22.18 -11.45 -5.33
N ALA A 160 -22.99 -11.92 -6.28
CA ALA A 160 -22.80 -13.21 -6.93
C ALA A 160 -21.49 -13.38 -7.73
N HIS A 161 -20.91 -12.27 -8.21
CA HIS A 161 -19.69 -12.30 -9.02
C HIS A 161 -18.59 -11.41 -8.42
N LEU A 162 -17.41 -11.99 -8.23
CA LEU A 162 -16.26 -11.38 -7.55
C LEU A 162 -14.95 -11.70 -8.31
N PRO A 163 -14.75 -11.17 -9.54
CA PRO A 163 -13.63 -11.52 -10.41
C PRO A 163 -12.26 -10.93 -10.01
N GLY A 164 -12.20 -10.02 -9.02
CA GLY A 164 -10.97 -9.35 -8.63
C GLY A 164 -9.95 -10.30 -7.99
N THR A 165 -8.66 -10.04 -8.21
CA THR A 165 -7.54 -10.77 -7.58
C THR A 165 -6.71 -9.79 -6.76
N PHE A 166 -6.30 -10.21 -5.57
CA PHE A 166 -5.46 -9.42 -4.67
C PHE A 166 -4.09 -10.07 -4.50
N HIS A 167 -3.06 -9.23 -4.42
CA HIS A 167 -1.67 -9.61 -4.24
C HIS A 167 -1.17 -8.99 -2.93
N LEU A 168 -1.35 -9.72 -1.82
CA LEU A 168 -1.08 -9.20 -0.49
C LEU A 168 0.38 -9.40 -0.07
N LEU A 169 1.00 -8.35 0.44
CA LEU A 169 2.36 -8.35 0.96
C LEU A 169 2.37 -8.36 2.48
N PRO A 170 2.85 -9.42 3.14
CA PRO A 170 3.01 -9.38 4.58
C PRO A 170 3.99 -8.29 5.01
N VAL A 171 3.60 -7.52 6.05
CA VAL A 171 4.36 -6.34 6.49
C VAL A 171 5.76 -6.68 7.01
N ASP A 172 5.93 -7.87 7.57
CA ASP A 172 7.21 -8.42 8.03
C ASP A 172 8.18 -8.70 6.86
N TYR A 173 7.67 -9.21 5.73
CA TYR A 173 8.47 -9.29 4.50
C TYR A 173 8.87 -7.90 4.00
N VAL A 174 7.93 -6.96 3.91
CA VAL A 174 8.20 -5.61 3.41
C VAL A 174 9.27 -4.91 4.25
N GLY A 175 9.15 -4.97 5.59
CA GLY A 175 10.13 -4.40 6.50
C GLY A 175 11.51 -5.04 6.36
N ALA A 176 11.58 -6.37 6.33
CA ALA A 176 12.83 -7.10 6.15
C ALA A 176 13.50 -6.79 4.80
N ALA A 177 12.72 -6.77 3.72
CA ALA A 177 13.21 -6.49 2.38
C ALA A 177 13.78 -5.06 2.28
N ILE A 178 13.06 -4.05 2.78
CA ILE A 178 13.54 -2.66 2.75
C ILE A 178 14.87 -2.54 3.51
N VAL A 179 14.96 -3.10 4.72
CA VAL A 179 16.16 -3.03 5.57
C VAL A 179 17.36 -3.73 4.93
N ALA A 180 17.16 -4.93 4.36
CA ALA A 180 18.23 -5.65 3.69
C ALA A 180 18.71 -4.92 2.43
N LEU A 181 17.78 -4.45 1.60
CA LEU A 181 18.11 -3.70 0.39
C LEU A 181 18.82 -2.37 0.71
N SER A 182 18.41 -1.66 1.76
CA SER A 182 19.03 -0.40 2.17
C SER A 182 20.42 -0.59 2.78
N GLY A 183 20.70 -1.73 3.39
CA GLY A 183 21.98 -2.03 4.04
C GLY A 183 23.12 -2.30 3.07
N GLU A 184 22.82 -2.61 1.81
CA GLU A 184 23.81 -2.99 0.80
C GLU A 184 24.26 -1.77 -0.04
N PRO A 185 25.54 -1.36 0.00
CA PRO A 185 26.03 -0.19 -0.74
C PRO A 185 25.79 -0.28 -2.26
N ALA A 186 25.83 -1.50 -2.83
CA ALA A 186 25.55 -1.74 -4.25
C ALA A 186 24.10 -1.40 -4.64
N ASN A 187 23.20 -1.25 -3.66
CA ASN A 187 21.80 -0.91 -3.87
C ASN A 187 21.48 0.58 -3.72
N ALA A 188 22.47 1.41 -3.36
CA ALA A 188 22.29 2.84 -3.21
C ALA A 188 21.78 3.47 -4.52
N GLY A 189 20.74 4.30 -4.44
CA GLY A 189 20.21 5.01 -5.61
C GLY A 189 19.23 4.20 -6.47
N ARG A 190 19.02 2.90 -6.21
CA ARG A 190 18.18 2.02 -7.03
C ARG A 190 16.70 2.10 -6.69
N THR A 191 15.87 1.59 -7.59
CA THR A 191 14.41 1.44 -7.39
C THR A 191 14.07 -0.04 -7.34
N PHE A 192 13.20 -0.43 -6.42
CA PHE A 192 12.77 -1.81 -6.21
C PHE A 192 11.26 -1.91 -6.18
N HIS A 193 10.73 -3.00 -6.74
CA HIS A 193 9.32 -3.35 -6.66
C HIS A 193 9.14 -4.42 -5.58
N LEU A 194 8.35 -4.12 -4.55
CA LEU A 194 7.88 -5.08 -3.57
C LEU A 194 6.45 -5.43 -3.94
N TYR A 195 6.26 -6.61 -4.53
CA TYR A 195 5.00 -7.14 -5.03
C TYR A 195 4.95 -8.66 -4.76
N ASN A 196 3.76 -9.20 -4.53
CA ASN A 196 3.57 -10.63 -4.33
C ASN A 196 3.16 -11.30 -5.64
N ASP A 197 4.03 -12.11 -6.23
CA ASP A 197 3.74 -12.85 -7.47
C ASP A 197 2.62 -13.90 -7.27
N SER A 198 2.32 -14.25 -6.01
CA SER A 198 1.15 -15.04 -5.64
C SER A 198 -0.05 -14.14 -5.41
N GLY A 199 -1.11 -14.34 -6.20
CA GLY A 199 -2.40 -13.66 -6.05
C GLY A 199 -3.50 -14.61 -5.61
N MET A 200 -4.52 -14.08 -4.95
CA MET A 200 -5.73 -14.81 -4.55
C MET A 200 -6.99 -14.14 -5.10
N PRO A 201 -7.89 -14.88 -5.78
CA PRO A 201 -9.19 -14.35 -6.19
C PRO A 201 -10.01 -13.92 -4.98
N PHE A 202 -10.79 -12.84 -5.11
CA PHE A 202 -11.61 -12.31 -4.03
C PHE A 202 -12.63 -13.35 -3.52
N GLY A 203 -13.14 -14.21 -4.41
CA GLY A 203 -14.01 -15.33 -4.04
C GLY A 203 -13.40 -16.31 -3.03
N GLU A 204 -12.08 -16.49 -3.03
CA GLU A 204 -11.39 -17.36 -2.07
C GLU A 204 -11.40 -16.77 -0.65
N PHE A 205 -11.28 -15.44 -0.52
CA PHE A 205 -11.46 -14.79 0.78
C PHE A 205 -12.87 -15.03 1.33
N VAL A 206 -13.90 -14.97 0.47
CA VAL A 206 -15.28 -15.25 0.85
C VAL A 206 -15.46 -16.73 1.22
N ARG A 207 -14.85 -17.66 0.49
CA ARG A 207 -14.84 -19.09 0.85
C ARG A 207 -14.23 -19.28 2.24
N LEU A 208 -13.08 -18.68 2.51
CA LEU A 208 -12.39 -18.79 3.80
C LEU A 208 -13.17 -18.16 4.95
N LEU A 209 -13.92 -17.07 4.71
CA LEU A 209 -14.88 -16.54 5.68
C LEU A 209 -16.01 -17.55 5.94
N ARG A 210 -16.59 -18.17 4.91
CA ARG A 210 -17.64 -19.19 5.09
C ARG A 210 -17.14 -20.37 5.91
N GLU A 211 -15.93 -20.86 5.63
CA GLU A 211 -15.30 -21.93 6.41
C GLU A 211 -14.95 -21.52 7.84
N HIS A 212 -14.79 -20.22 8.11
CA HIS A 212 -14.63 -19.70 9.46
C HIS A 212 -15.95 -19.63 10.26
N GLY A 213 -17.10 -19.88 9.62
CA GLY A 213 -18.42 -19.88 10.26
C GLY A 213 -19.31 -18.69 9.91
N TYR A 214 -19.03 -17.95 8.82
CA TYR A 214 -19.93 -16.89 8.38
C TYR A 214 -20.93 -17.38 7.32
N GLU A 215 -22.22 -17.17 7.57
CA GLU A 215 -23.25 -17.35 6.56
C GLU A 215 -23.32 -16.14 5.62
N LEU A 216 -22.81 -16.31 4.40
CA LEU A 216 -22.73 -15.25 3.40
C LEU A 216 -23.37 -15.70 2.08
N PRO A 217 -24.71 -15.66 1.94
CA PRO A 217 -25.38 -15.99 0.69
C PRO A 217 -24.99 -15.03 -0.43
N ALA A 218 -24.89 -15.57 -1.64
CA ALA A 218 -24.71 -14.78 -2.85
C ALA A 218 -26.05 -14.16 -3.27
N LEU A 219 -26.06 -12.87 -3.55
CA LEU A 219 -27.23 -12.12 -4.02
C LEU A 219 -26.94 -11.44 -5.36
N ASP A 220 -28.02 -11.09 -6.07
CA ASP A 220 -27.93 -10.15 -7.17
C ASP A 220 -27.28 -8.84 -6.71
N ARG A 221 -26.47 -8.24 -7.59
CA ARG A 221 -25.65 -7.06 -7.25
C ARG A 221 -26.50 -5.89 -6.75
N ALA A 222 -27.65 -5.61 -7.38
CA ALA A 222 -28.50 -4.50 -6.97
C ALA A 222 -29.10 -4.73 -5.58
N VAL A 223 -29.53 -5.97 -5.31
CA VAL A 223 -30.07 -6.37 -4.01
C VAL A 223 -29.01 -6.30 -2.91
N TRP A 224 -27.82 -6.84 -3.17
CA TRP A 224 -26.68 -6.79 -2.24
C TRP A 224 -26.29 -5.33 -1.94
N SER A 225 -26.13 -4.51 -2.98
CA SER A 225 -25.76 -3.10 -2.85
C SER A 225 -26.81 -2.30 -2.08
N GLY A 226 -28.10 -2.64 -2.25
CA GLY A 226 -29.19 -2.10 -1.43
C GLY A 226 -29.03 -2.41 0.06
N ARG A 227 -28.60 -3.61 0.44
CA ARG A 227 -28.32 -3.96 1.85
C ARG A 227 -27.16 -3.17 2.43
N VAL A 228 -26.07 -3.01 1.66
CA VAL A 228 -24.92 -2.20 2.08
C VAL A 228 -25.35 -0.75 2.33
N ARG A 229 -26.13 -0.15 1.42
CA ARG A 229 -26.61 1.24 1.57
C ARG A 229 -27.64 1.43 2.68
N ALA A 230 -28.37 0.38 3.06
CA ALA A 230 -29.37 0.44 4.14
C ALA A 230 -28.74 0.53 5.53
N ASP A 231 -27.54 -0.04 5.71
CA ASP A 231 -26.75 0.06 6.94
C ASP A 231 -25.77 1.24 6.83
N ARG A 232 -26.14 2.40 7.42
CA ARG A 232 -25.31 3.62 7.36
C ARG A 232 -23.92 3.49 7.96
N ASP A 233 -23.71 2.50 8.85
CA ASP A 233 -22.44 2.23 9.49
C ASP A 233 -21.64 1.11 8.78
N ASN A 234 -22.10 0.69 7.61
CA ASN A 234 -21.40 -0.30 6.80
C ASN A 234 -20.05 0.25 6.32
N ALA A 235 -18.98 -0.47 6.65
CA ALA A 235 -17.60 -0.08 6.41
C ALA A 235 -17.25 0.07 4.91
N LEU A 236 -18.02 -0.57 4.03
CA LEU A 236 -17.80 -0.53 2.58
C LEU A 236 -18.49 0.65 1.91
N ILE A 237 -19.44 1.35 2.55
CA ILE A 237 -20.16 2.48 1.94
C ILE A 237 -19.22 3.48 1.25
N PRO A 238 -18.15 3.97 1.90
CA PRO A 238 -17.28 4.98 1.28
C PRO A 238 -16.54 4.48 0.04
N LEU A 239 -16.41 3.15 -0.11
CA LEU A 239 -15.64 2.48 -1.17
C LEU A 239 -16.53 1.68 -2.12
N LEU A 240 -17.86 1.79 -2.00
CA LEU A 240 -18.80 0.92 -2.68
C LEU A 240 -18.66 1.00 -4.21
N ASP A 241 -18.53 2.19 -4.76
CA ASP A 241 -18.38 2.37 -6.21
C ASP A 241 -17.08 1.74 -6.74
N ALA A 242 -15.97 1.90 -6.02
CA ALA A 242 -14.70 1.27 -6.36
C ALA A 242 -14.77 -0.26 -6.24
N PHE A 243 -15.49 -0.77 -5.24
CA PHE A 243 -15.74 -2.20 -5.09
C PHE A 243 -16.64 -2.74 -6.20
N GLU A 244 -17.68 -2.02 -6.60
CA GLU A 244 -18.57 -2.41 -7.70
C GLU A 244 -17.83 -2.42 -9.04
N LEU A 245 -16.92 -1.47 -9.28
CA LEU A 245 -16.04 -1.45 -10.45
C LEU A 245 -15.10 -2.66 -10.46
N MET A 246 -14.48 -3.00 -9.32
CA MET A 246 -13.69 -4.22 -9.19
C MET A 246 -14.56 -5.47 -9.48
N CYS A 247 -15.81 -5.49 -9.01
CA CYS A 247 -16.74 -6.60 -9.23
C CYS A 247 -17.25 -6.72 -10.66
N SER A 248 -17.20 -5.66 -11.47
CA SER A 248 -17.63 -5.72 -12.87
C SER A 248 -16.57 -6.34 -13.79
N GLY A 249 -15.34 -6.54 -13.31
CA GLY A 249 -14.23 -7.05 -14.13
C GLY A 249 -13.82 -6.09 -15.25
N ALA A 250 -14.21 -4.82 -15.14
CA ALA A 250 -13.84 -3.79 -16.11
C ALA A 250 -12.41 -3.32 -15.81
N GLY A 251 -11.43 -3.93 -16.49
CA GLY A 251 -10.01 -3.56 -16.39
C GLY A 251 -9.19 -4.36 -15.37
N GLN A 252 -7.87 -4.26 -15.46
CA GLN A 252 -6.95 -4.77 -14.45
C GLN A 252 -6.80 -3.72 -13.35
N PHE A 253 -7.45 -3.95 -12.21
CA PHE A 253 -7.39 -3.06 -11.05
C PHE A 253 -5.98 -3.02 -10.43
N TYR A 254 -5.22 -4.11 -10.58
CA TYR A 254 -3.81 -4.22 -10.20
C TYR A 254 -3.03 -4.84 -11.37
N PRO A 255 -2.20 -4.06 -12.10
CA PRO A 255 -1.37 -4.63 -13.16
C PRO A 255 -0.29 -5.53 -12.55
N PRO A 256 0.16 -6.57 -13.27
CA PRO A 256 1.28 -7.40 -12.83
C PRO A 256 2.57 -6.55 -12.78
N ILE A 257 3.40 -6.80 -11.77
CA ILE A 257 4.64 -6.03 -11.52
C ILE A 257 5.85 -6.97 -11.60
N ASP A 258 6.88 -6.59 -12.36
CA ASP A 258 8.13 -7.34 -12.36
C ASP A 258 8.95 -7.04 -11.09
N THR A 259 9.33 -8.10 -10.39
CA THR A 259 10.12 -8.08 -9.15
C THR A 259 11.55 -8.61 -9.34
N SER A 260 12.01 -8.82 -10.58
CA SER A 260 13.32 -9.42 -10.88
C SER A 260 14.51 -8.70 -10.25
N GLU A 261 14.51 -7.36 -10.27
CA GLU A 261 15.53 -6.52 -9.63
C GLU A 261 15.59 -6.77 -8.11
N THR A 262 14.43 -6.80 -7.47
CA THR A 262 14.28 -7.06 -6.03
C THR A 262 14.76 -8.47 -5.67
N ARG A 263 14.31 -9.50 -6.43
CA ARG A 263 14.70 -10.90 -6.17
C ARG A 263 16.21 -11.09 -6.33
N THR A 264 16.81 -10.47 -7.34
CA THR A 264 18.26 -10.51 -7.55
C THR A 264 18.99 -9.86 -6.38
N ALA A 265 18.55 -8.67 -5.94
CA ALA A 265 19.19 -7.94 -4.85
C ALA A 265 19.00 -8.57 -3.46
N LEU A 266 17.97 -9.40 -3.28
CA LEU A 266 17.74 -10.18 -2.05
C LEU A 266 18.30 -11.61 -2.10
N ALA A 267 18.91 -12.02 -3.21
CA ALA A 267 19.45 -13.37 -3.36
C ALA A 267 20.48 -13.68 -2.25
N GLY A 268 20.33 -14.83 -1.60
CA GLY A 268 21.21 -15.26 -0.50
C GLY A 268 20.88 -14.68 0.88
N THR A 269 19.94 -13.73 1.00
CA THR A 269 19.54 -13.15 2.30
C THR A 269 18.55 -14.03 3.09
N GLY A 270 17.92 -15.00 2.42
CA GLY A 270 16.82 -15.79 2.98
C GLY A 270 15.49 -15.03 3.04
N ILE A 271 15.45 -13.76 2.63
CA ILE A 271 14.24 -12.94 2.59
C ILE A 271 13.51 -13.19 1.28
N ALA A 272 12.31 -13.77 1.37
CA ALA A 272 11.43 -14.01 0.23
C ALA A 272 10.00 -13.64 0.60
N CYS A 273 9.23 -13.15 -0.38
CA CYS A 273 7.81 -12.90 -0.17
C CYS A 273 7.09 -14.24 0.00
N PRO A 274 6.37 -14.48 1.11
CA PRO A 274 5.61 -15.71 1.26
C PRO A 274 4.43 -15.75 0.28
N PRO A 275 4.06 -16.93 -0.23
CA PRO A 275 2.90 -17.07 -1.11
C PRO A 275 1.58 -16.81 -0.36
N MET A 276 0.54 -16.46 -1.10
CA MET A 276 -0.80 -16.30 -0.56
C MET A 276 -1.46 -17.67 -0.35
N THR A 277 -1.27 -18.25 0.83
CA THR A 277 -1.89 -19.52 1.22
C THR A 277 -3.20 -19.30 1.99
N ASP A 278 -4.07 -20.31 1.99
CA ASP A 278 -5.26 -20.34 2.86
C ASP A 278 -4.91 -20.08 4.32
N ASP A 279 -3.82 -20.67 4.82
CA ASP A 279 -3.40 -20.52 6.22
C ASP A 279 -3.01 -19.08 6.56
N LEU A 280 -2.35 -18.38 5.63
CA LEU A 280 -2.03 -16.97 5.77
C LEU A 280 -3.31 -16.14 5.90
N ILE A 281 -4.28 -16.35 5.01
CA ILE A 281 -5.53 -15.60 5.04
C ILE A 281 -6.38 -15.95 6.27
N ARG A 282 -6.42 -17.22 6.69
CA ARG A 282 -7.05 -17.61 7.96
C ARG A 282 -6.40 -16.94 9.16
N SER A 283 -5.08 -16.69 9.12
CA SER A 283 -4.39 -15.96 10.19
C SER A 283 -4.92 -14.52 10.31
N TYR A 284 -5.11 -13.83 9.18
CA TYR A 284 -5.71 -12.49 9.14
C TYR A 284 -7.16 -12.50 9.64
N ILE A 285 -7.98 -13.45 9.20
CA ILE A 285 -9.37 -13.58 9.66
C ILE A 285 -9.40 -13.79 11.18
N ARG A 286 -8.60 -14.72 11.72
CA ARG A 286 -8.50 -14.96 13.17
C ARG A 286 -8.06 -13.71 13.93
N PHE A 287 -7.11 -12.95 13.40
CA PHE A 287 -6.67 -11.69 14.00
C PHE A 287 -7.81 -10.68 14.09
N PHE A 288 -8.53 -10.44 13.00
CA PHE A 288 -9.63 -9.47 12.96
C PHE A 288 -10.84 -9.88 13.80
N VAL A 289 -11.14 -11.18 13.91
CA VAL A 289 -12.16 -11.69 14.84
C VAL A 289 -11.72 -11.50 16.29
N ARG A 290 -10.50 -11.91 16.64
CA ARG A 290 -9.97 -11.80 18.02
C ARG A 290 -9.92 -10.36 18.52
N THR A 291 -9.64 -9.42 17.63
CA THR A 291 -9.58 -7.97 17.95
C THR A 291 -10.95 -7.29 17.92
N GLY A 292 -12.01 -8.02 17.59
CA GLY A 292 -13.37 -7.50 17.49
C GLY A 292 -13.61 -6.59 16.28
N TYR A 293 -12.69 -6.57 15.31
CA TYR A 293 -12.87 -5.79 14.09
C TYR A 293 -13.88 -6.42 13.13
N PHE A 294 -13.77 -7.74 12.93
CA PHE A 294 -14.82 -8.54 12.32
C PHE A 294 -15.80 -9.02 13.40
N PRO A 295 -17.11 -9.06 13.11
CA PRO A 295 -18.10 -9.62 14.04
C PRO A 295 -17.76 -11.09 14.34
N PRO A 296 -18.17 -11.66 15.48
CA PRO A 296 -18.00 -13.09 15.70
C PRO A 296 -18.78 -13.90 14.65
N PRO A 297 -18.28 -15.08 14.24
CA PRO A 297 -19.04 -16.00 13.40
C PRO A 297 -20.34 -16.43 14.10
N ARG A 298 -21.35 -16.80 13.32
CA ARG A 298 -22.69 -17.17 13.82
C ARG A 298 -22.85 -18.68 13.90
#